data_AF-A0A7S3LXW4-F1
#
_entry.id   AF-A0A7S3LXW4-F1
#
_cell.length_a   1.000
_cell.length_b   1.000
_cell.length_c   1.000
_cell.angle_alpha   90.00
_cell.angle_beta   90.00
_cell.angle_gamma   90.00
#
_symmetry.space_group_name_H-M   'P 1'
#
loop_
_entity.id
_entity.type
_entity.pdbx_description
1 polymer ?
#
loop_
_entity_poly.entity_id
_entity_poly.type
_entity_poly.pdbx_seq_one_letter_code
_entity_poly.pdbx_strand_id
1 'polypeptide(L)'
;MYVHKNGIVYGDLKPENIVFRGNGHVVLVDFGSSKGFCHKGDCAASSHPWVLEGTTDYWAPEYRENADWNGGVATTTLPPSPAADVFAFGCLAFELFVGHPPRILDGLHASTKKLNSKVRIELPPEDLTLIPAAARGLVEHCLKREPVDRLGGTKGDFKEVLDHPFLSDIDTTLPPNVQRGNSMRGAEEKWVRRRMSILFSPMPSPYTSQDEQSILEETEVEHNSLWFPKSIAQKAK
;
A
#
# COMPACT_ATOMS: atom_id res chain seq x y z
N MET A 1 0.63 10.33 0.54
CA MET A 1 1.15 11.71 0.55
C MET A 1 1.74 12.13 1.91
N TYR A 2 0.98 12.21 3.01
CA TYR A 2 1.54 12.65 4.32
C TYR A 2 2.72 11.78 4.77
N VAL A 3 2.56 10.45 4.74
CA VAL A 3 3.61 9.48 5.10
C VAL A 3 4.87 9.68 4.23
N HIS A 4 4.70 9.79 2.91
CA HIS A 4 5.81 10.04 1.98
C HIS A 4 6.53 11.38 2.21
N LYS A 5 5.79 12.46 2.50
CA LYS A 5 6.39 13.77 2.79
C LYS A 5 7.25 13.78 4.05
N ASN A 6 6.98 12.86 4.99
CA ASN A 6 7.79 12.65 6.18
C ASN A 6 8.94 11.65 5.96
N GLY A 7 9.24 11.28 4.71
CA GLY A 7 10.34 10.36 4.40
C GLY A 7 10.05 8.92 4.79
N ILE A 8 8.78 8.50 4.81
CA ILE A 8 8.37 7.13 5.13
C ILE A 8 7.64 6.52 3.94
N VAL A 9 7.96 5.27 3.61
CA VAL A 9 7.16 4.39 2.76
C VAL A 9 6.31 3.51 3.66
N TYR A 10 5.02 3.39 3.36
CA TYR A 10 4.08 2.67 4.20
C TYR A 10 4.29 1.14 4.13
N GLY A 11 4.46 0.60 2.92
CA GLY A 11 5.00 -0.75 2.70
C GLY A 11 4.01 -1.91 2.78
N ASP A 12 2.82 -1.71 3.36
CA ASP A 12 1.82 -2.78 3.51
C ASP A 12 0.38 -2.29 3.27
N LEU A 13 0.17 -1.54 2.18
CA LEU A 13 -1.15 -1.01 1.82
C LEU A 13 -2.07 -2.13 1.30
N LYS A 14 -3.08 -2.47 2.10
CA LYS A 14 -4.08 -3.51 1.84
C LYS A 14 -5.40 -3.20 2.56
N PRO A 15 -6.52 -3.84 2.17
CA PRO A 15 -7.82 -3.62 2.80
C PRO A 15 -7.83 -3.77 4.32
N GLU A 16 -7.12 -4.76 4.86
CA GLU A 16 -7.07 -5.05 6.30
C GLU A 16 -6.48 -3.90 7.12
N ASN A 17 -5.61 -3.10 6.50
CA ASN A 17 -4.95 -1.97 7.14
C ASN A 17 -5.68 -0.63 6.92
N ILE A 18 -6.91 -0.66 6.37
CA ILE A 18 -7.76 0.51 6.17
C ILE A 18 -9.01 0.36 7.02
N VAL A 19 -9.14 1.21 8.04
CA VAL A 19 -10.24 1.12 8.99
C VAL A 19 -11.15 2.34 8.91
N PHE A 20 -12.46 2.12 9.02
CA PHE A 20 -13.45 3.19 9.08
C PHE A 20 -13.58 3.70 10.52
N ARG A 21 -13.49 5.02 10.68
CA ARG A 21 -13.90 5.72 11.91
C ARG A 21 -15.42 5.84 11.96
N GLY A 22 -15.95 6.04 13.17
CA GLY A 22 -17.39 6.23 13.40
C GLY A 22 -17.98 7.45 12.69
N ASN A 23 -17.14 8.42 12.30
CA ASN A 23 -17.52 9.61 11.52
C ASN A 23 -17.48 9.38 10.00
N GLY A 24 -17.17 8.17 9.52
CA GLY A 24 -17.13 7.81 8.11
C GLY A 24 -15.76 7.97 7.43
N HIS A 25 -14.79 8.67 8.03
CA HIS A 25 -13.44 8.75 7.48
C HIS A 25 -12.69 7.41 7.58
N VAL A 26 -11.74 7.20 6.67
CA VAL A 26 -10.80 6.07 6.74
C VAL A 26 -9.50 6.48 7.41
N VAL A 27 -8.87 5.53 8.10
CA VAL A 27 -7.53 5.66 8.66
C VAL A 27 -6.67 4.47 8.25
N LEU A 28 -5.39 4.72 8.02
CA LEU A 28 -4.38 3.68 7.91
C LEU A 28 -3.99 3.23 9.32
N VAL A 29 -3.87 1.92 9.52
CA VAL A 29 -3.39 1.30 10.76
C VAL A 29 -2.18 0.43 10.45
N ASP A 30 -1.47 -0.08 11.46
CA ASP A 30 -0.31 -0.98 11.31
C ASP A 30 0.83 -0.41 10.44
N PHE A 31 1.77 0.27 11.09
CA PHE A 31 2.99 0.81 10.47
C PHE A 31 4.20 -0.13 10.66
N GLY A 32 3.98 -1.40 11.05
CA GLY A 32 5.07 -2.34 11.35
C GLY A 32 5.99 -2.63 10.16
N SER A 33 5.44 -2.58 8.94
CA SER A 33 6.19 -2.78 7.68
C SER A 33 6.72 -1.49 7.07
N SER A 34 6.43 -0.34 7.66
CA SER A 34 6.89 0.94 7.13
C SER A 34 8.42 1.02 7.16
N LYS A 35 9.01 1.83 6.28
CA LYS A 35 10.46 2.04 6.23
C LYS A 35 10.77 3.50 5.90
N GLY A 36 11.78 4.05 6.55
CA GLY A 36 12.34 5.34 6.18
C GLY A 36 12.94 5.27 4.78
N PHE A 37 12.70 6.30 3.98
CA PHE A 37 13.37 6.52 2.70
C PHE A 37 13.90 7.96 2.65
N CYS A 38 14.95 8.12 1.85
CA CYS A 38 15.58 9.40 1.58
C CYS A 38 15.14 9.91 0.21
N HIS A 39 14.98 11.22 0.09
CA HIS A 39 14.82 11.84 -1.22
C HIS A 39 16.16 11.80 -1.98
N LYS A 40 16.10 11.77 -3.32
CA LYS A 40 17.29 11.69 -4.18
C LYS A 40 18.32 12.76 -3.77
N GLY A 41 19.47 12.31 -3.26
CA GLY A 41 20.61 13.16 -2.87
C GLY A 41 21.04 13.02 -1.40
N ASP A 42 20.18 12.51 -0.52
CA ASP A 42 20.39 12.60 0.94
C ASP A 42 20.85 11.29 1.61
N CYS A 43 21.16 10.25 0.84
CA CYS A 43 21.50 8.94 1.39
C CYS A 43 22.80 8.36 0.84
N ALA A 44 23.66 7.96 1.76
CA ALA A 44 24.65 6.93 1.49
C ALA A 44 23.89 5.63 1.15
N ALA A 45 24.31 4.96 0.08
CA ALA A 45 23.78 3.63 -0.25
C ALA A 45 23.90 2.73 0.99
N SER A 46 22.81 2.12 1.45
CA SER A 46 22.90 1.15 2.53
C SER A 46 23.76 -0.01 2.05
N SER A 47 24.78 -0.37 2.83
CA SER A 47 25.63 -1.53 2.54
C SER A 47 24.92 -2.87 2.85
N HIS A 48 23.76 -2.81 3.51
CA HIS A 48 22.99 -3.96 3.94
C HIS A 48 21.66 -4.03 3.17
N PRO A 49 21.19 -5.25 2.81
CA PRO A 49 19.87 -5.47 2.23
C PRO A 49 18.75 -4.98 3.16
N TRP A 50 17.68 -4.51 2.56
CA TRP A 50 16.41 -4.19 3.22
C TRP A 50 15.59 -5.45 3.39
N VAL A 51 14.93 -5.61 4.54
CA VAL A 51 13.95 -6.68 4.73
C VAL A 51 12.66 -6.29 4.00
N LEU A 52 12.12 -7.22 3.21
CA LEU A 52 10.83 -7.08 2.56
C LEU A 52 9.75 -7.67 3.47
N GLU A 53 8.92 -6.78 4.01
CA GLU A 53 7.78 -7.11 4.86
C GLU A 53 6.47 -6.75 4.13
N GLY A 54 5.34 -7.10 4.73
CA GLY A 54 4.00 -6.87 4.17
C GLY A 54 3.44 -8.03 3.34
N THR A 55 2.24 -7.84 2.80
CA THR A 55 1.50 -8.86 2.06
C THR A 55 1.99 -8.97 0.61
N THR A 56 2.46 -10.16 0.21
CA THR A 56 3.09 -10.41 -1.10
C THR A 56 2.19 -10.12 -2.30
N ASP A 57 0.87 -10.19 -2.16
CA ASP A 57 -0.10 -9.90 -3.24
C ASP A 57 -0.13 -8.42 -3.64
N TYR A 58 0.37 -7.53 -2.77
CA TYR A 58 0.45 -6.09 -3.00
C TYR A 58 1.88 -5.61 -3.31
N TRP A 59 2.85 -6.52 -3.26
CA TRP A 59 4.24 -6.18 -3.58
C TRP A 59 4.40 -5.77 -5.04
N ALA A 60 5.09 -4.65 -5.24
CA ALA A 60 5.41 -4.15 -6.56
C ALA A 60 6.40 -5.09 -7.29
N PRO A 61 6.31 -5.20 -8.64
CA PRO A 61 7.12 -6.13 -9.43
C PRO A 61 8.63 -6.04 -9.17
N GLU A 62 9.16 -4.82 -8.99
CA GLU A 62 10.58 -4.58 -8.73
C GLU A 62 11.05 -5.24 -7.43
N TYR A 63 10.23 -5.27 -6.38
CA TYR A 63 10.58 -5.93 -5.13
C TYR A 63 10.46 -7.44 -5.24
N ARG A 64 9.40 -7.95 -5.88
CA ARG A 64 9.23 -9.39 -6.13
C ARG A 64 10.39 -9.96 -6.95
N GLU A 65 10.84 -9.25 -7.97
CA GLU A 65 11.94 -9.69 -8.84
C GLU A 65 13.31 -9.64 -8.19
N ASN A 66 13.51 -8.71 -7.25
CA ASN A 66 14.78 -8.53 -6.54
C ASN A 66 14.70 -9.04 -5.10
N ALA A 67 13.73 -9.89 -4.80
CA ALA A 67 13.59 -10.57 -3.52
C ALA A 67 14.57 -11.74 -3.46
N ASP A 68 15.52 -11.67 -2.53
CA ASP A 68 16.36 -12.79 -2.13
C ASP A 68 15.75 -13.47 -0.90
N TRP A 69 15.34 -14.72 -1.06
CA TRP A 69 14.66 -15.51 -0.04
C TRP A 69 15.67 -16.40 0.69
N ASN A 70 16.04 -16.00 1.90
CA ASN A 70 16.98 -16.75 2.75
C ASN A 70 16.42 -16.93 4.16
N GLY A 71 16.39 -18.18 4.63
CA GLY A 71 15.97 -18.47 6.01
C GLY A 71 14.53 -18.07 6.35
N GLY A 72 13.63 -18.04 5.36
CA GLY A 72 12.23 -17.64 5.53
C GLY A 72 11.99 -16.12 5.55
N VAL A 73 13.04 -15.32 5.34
CA VAL A 73 12.97 -13.86 5.24
C VAL A 73 13.29 -13.45 3.81
N ALA A 74 12.45 -12.60 3.22
CA ALA A 74 12.73 -11.96 1.94
C ALA A 74 13.52 -10.67 2.17
N THR A 75 14.58 -10.48 1.40
CA THR A 75 15.40 -9.25 1.45
C THR A 75 15.64 -8.69 0.06
N THR A 76 15.99 -7.42 -0.04
CA THR A 76 16.30 -6.77 -1.33
C THR A 76 17.41 -5.74 -1.18
N THR A 77 18.14 -5.47 -2.24
CA THR A 77 19.08 -4.34 -2.30
C THR A 77 18.41 -3.04 -2.75
N LEU A 78 17.15 -3.09 -3.19
CA LEU A 78 16.40 -1.91 -3.58
C LEU A 78 15.97 -1.12 -2.33
N PRO A 79 16.16 0.21 -2.29
CA PRO A 79 15.68 1.02 -1.18
C PRO A 79 14.14 1.06 -1.17
N PRO A 80 13.52 1.36 -0.02
CA PRO A 80 12.10 1.66 0.05
C PRO A 80 11.72 2.79 -0.92
N SER A 81 10.62 2.62 -1.65
CA SER A 81 10.20 3.53 -2.72
C SER A 81 8.72 3.92 -2.57
N PRO A 82 8.38 5.23 -2.60
CA PRO A 82 6.98 5.67 -2.66
C PRO A 82 6.21 5.11 -3.86
N ALA A 83 6.90 4.79 -4.96
CA ALA A 83 6.28 4.18 -6.14
C ALA A 83 5.75 2.76 -5.86
N ALA A 84 6.27 2.09 -4.83
CA ALA A 84 5.75 0.81 -4.34
C ALA A 84 4.35 0.96 -3.75
N ASP A 85 4.15 1.98 -2.92
CA ASP A 85 2.85 2.27 -2.32
C ASP A 85 1.82 2.69 -3.37
N VAL A 86 2.25 3.36 -4.46
CA VAL A 86 1.38 3.63 -5.62
C VAL A 86 0.91 2.34 -6.29
N PHE A 87 1.82 1.37 -6.46
CA PHE A 87 1.45 0.07 -7.00
C PHE A 87 0.45 -0.66 -6.10
N ALA A 88 0.75 -0.72 -4.79
CA ALA A 88 -0.14 -1.31 -3.80
C ALA A 88 -1.53 -0.61 -3.77
N PHE A 89 -1.56 0.72 -3.94
CA PHE A 89 -2.82 1.47 -4.11
C PHE A 89 -3.57 1.06 -5.38
N GLY A 90 -2.86 0.81 -6.48
CA GLY A 90 -3.44 0.24 -7.69
C GLY A 90 -4.07 -1.14 -7.46
N CYS A 91 -3.39 -2.01 -6.70
CA CYS A 91 -3.91 -3.32 -6.32
C CYS A 91 -5.18 -3.19 -5.47
N LEU A 92 -5.15 -2.31 -4.46
CA LEU A 92 -6.29 -2.00 -3.61
C LEU A 92 -7.47 -1.46 -4.42
N ALA A 93 -7.25 -0.48 -5.30
CA ALA A 93 -8.30 0.10 -6.13
C ALA A 93 -8.91 -0.95 -7.07
N PHE A 94 -8.08 -1.79 -7.70
CA PHE A 94 -8.54 -2.92 -8.51
C PHE A 94 -9.43 -3.85 -7.69
N GLU A 95 -8.99 -4.23 -6.51
CA GLU A 95 -9.73 -5.12 -5.61
C GLU A 95 -11.05 -4.53 -5.13
N LEU A 96 -11.12 -3.23 -4.85
CA LEU A 96 -12.37 -2.57 -4.48
C LEU A 96 -13.44 -2.68 -5.58
N PHE A 97 -13.04 -2.70 -6.86
CA PHE A 97 -13.97 -2.88 -7.99
C PHE A 97 -14.24 -4.35 -8.32
N VAL A 98 -13.20 -5.18 -8.31
CA VAL A 98 -13.24 -6.56 -8.83
C VAL A 98 -13.61 -7.56 -7.71
N GLY A 99 -13.10 -7.34 -6.51
CA GLY A 99 -13.31 -8.16 -5.31
C GLY A 99 -12.17 -9.12 -4.98
N HIS A 100 -11.05 -9.04 -5.69
CA HIS A 100 -9.79 -9.70 -5.38
C HIS A 100 -8.62 -8.84 -5.91
N PRO A 101 -7.40 -8.96 -5.36
CA PRO A 101 -6.24 -8.27 -5.90
C PRO A 101 -5.91 -8.75 -7.33
N PRO A 102 -5.16 -7.96 -8.12
CA PRO A 102 -4.71 -8.40 -9.43
C PRO A 102 -3.79 -9.62 -9.32
N ARG A 103 -3.80 -10.48 -10.34
CA ARG A 103 -2.93 -11.67 -10.35
C ARG A 103 -1.52 -11.25 -10.72
N ILE A 104 -0.59 -11.42 -9.79
CA ILE A 104 0.84 -11.18 -10.02
C ILE A 104 1.53 -12.54 -10.19
N LEU A 105 1.94 -12.82 -11.42
CA LEU A 105 2.64 -14.06 -11.76
C LEU A 105 4.14 -13.84 -11.70
N ASP A 106 4.82 -14.63 -10.88
CA ASP A 106 6.27 -14.66 -10.88
C ASP A 106 6.76 -15.21 -12.22
N GLY A 107 7.83 -14.59 -12.74
CA GLY A 107 8.53 -15.16 -13.89
C GLY A 107 9.07 -16.54 -13.51
N LEU A 108 9.04 -17.51 -14.45
CA LEU A 108 9.64 -18.82 -14.23
C LEU A 108 11.12 -18.68 -13.82
N HIS A 109 11.42 -18.87 -12.53
CA HIS A 109 12.77 -19.08 -12.02
C HIS A 109 13.17 -20.55 -12.22
N ALA A 110 13.21 -21.00 -13.48
CA ALA A 110 13.60 -22.37 -13.80
C ALA A 110 15.07 -22.42 -14.22
N SER A 111 16.00 -22.29 -13.27
CA SER A 111 17.39 -22.82 -13.27
C SER A 111 18.27 -22.74 -14.54
N THR A 112 17.86 -22.03 -15.58
CA THR A 112 18.41 -22.14 -16.93
C THR A 112 18.15 -20.85 -17.68
N LYS A 113 19.20 -20.04 -17.81
CA LYS A 113 19.37 -18.91 -18.73
C LYS A 113 18.29 -17.80 -18.72
N LYS A 114 18.64 -16.75 -17.95
CA LYS A 114 18.35 -15.31 -18.17
C LYS A 114 17.89 -14.96 -19.59
N LEU A 115 16.59 -14.98 -19.89
CA LEU A 115 16.04 -14.20 -21.00
C LEU A 115 14.51 -14.04 -20.92
N ASN A 116 13.97 -13.36 -19.90
CA ASN A 116 12.55 -12.93 -19.76
C ASN A 116 11.74 -13.57 -18.60
N SER A 117 12.34 -13.88 -17.46
CA SER A 117 11.64 -14.23 -16.21
C SER A 117 11.13 -12.96 -15.49
N LYS A 118 10.35 -12.15 -16.21
CA LYS A 118 9.79 -10.90 -15.71
C LYS A 118 8.43 -11.16 -15.06
N VAL A 119 8.20 -10.65 -13.85
CA VAL A 119 6.89 -10.62 -13.18
C VAL A 119 5.83 -10.04 -14.11
N ARG A 120 4.72 -10.73 -14.27
CA ARG A 120 3.59 -10.29 -15.10
C ARG A 120 2.41 -9.92 -14.20
N ILE A 121 1.79 -8.80 -14.54
CA ILE A 121 0.56 -8.35 -13.90
C ILE A 121 -0.56 -8.71 -14.86
N GLU A 122 -1.42 -9.64 -14.45
CA GLU A 122 -2.57 -10.06 -15.23
C GLU A 122 -3.80 -9.28 -14.80
N LEU A 123 -4.38 -8.55 -15.75
CA LEU A 123 -5.67 -7.86 -15.63
C LEU A 123 -6.60 -8.45 -16.69
N PRO A 124 -7.32 -9.54 -16.38
CA PRO A 124 -8.21 -10.19 -17.33
C PRO A 124 -9.27 -9.20 -17.88
N PRO A 125 -9.60 -9.25 -19.19
CA PRO A 125 -10.59 -8.34 -19.77
C PRO A 125 -11.93 -8.34 -19.02
N GLU A 126 -12.37 -9.50 -18.55
CA GLU A 126 -13.58 -9.67 -17.74
C GLU A 126 -13.53 -8.85 -16.43
N ASP A 127 -12.38 -8.78 -15.77
CA ASP A 127 -12.21 -7.99 -14.54
C ASP A 127 -12.19 -6.50 -14.87
N LEU A 128 -11.52 -6.12 -15.97
CA LEU A 128 -11.49 -4.74 -16.45
C LEU A 128 -12.88 -4.20 -16.84
N THR A 129 -13.85 -5.07 -17.16
CA THR A 129 -15.24 -4.67 -17.39
C THR A 129 -15.97 -4.26 -16.11
N LEU A 130 -15.52 -4.73 -14.94
CA LEU A 130 -16.09 -4.38 -13.64
C LEU A 130 -15.60 -3.00 -13.15
N ILE A 131 -14.49 -2.52 -13.69
CA ILE A 131 -13.93 -1.20 -13.36
C ILE A 131 -14.65 -0.12 -14.18
N PRO A 132 -15.21 0.92 -13.56
CA PRO A 132 -15.80 2.06 -14.28
C PRO A 132 -14.82 2.67 -15.27
N ALA A 133 -15.29 3.04 -16.46
CA ALA A 133 -14.42 3.60 -17.51
C ALA A 133 -13.61 4.82 -17.03
N ALA A 134 -14.20 5.66 -16.19
CA ALA A 134 -13.52 6.81 -15.58
C ALA A 134 -12.36 6.41 -14.64
N ALA A 135 -12.48 5.28 -13.95
CA ALA A 135 -11.49 4.77 -13.00
C ALA A 135 -10.42 3.88 -13.65
N ARG A 136 -10.68 3.34 -14.85
CA ARG A 136 -9.78 2.39 -15.53
C ARG A 136 -8.38 2.97 -15.73
N GLY A 137 -8.30 4.21 -16.18
CA GLY A 137 -7.03 4.92 -16.34
C GLY A 137 -6.23 5.01 -15.04
N LEU A 138 -6.89 5.32 -13.91
CA LEU A 138 -6.24 5.40 -12.60
C LEU A 138 -5.60 4.06 -12.23
N VAL A 139 -6.37 2.97 -12.31
CA VAL A 139 -5.92 1.63 -11.92
C VAL A 139 -4.79 1.15 -12.82
N GLU A 140 -4.95 1.25 -14.15
CA GLU A 140 -3.96 0.77 -15.11
C GLU A 140 -2.62 1.51 -15.03
N HIS A 141 -2.64 2.82 -14.74
CA HIS A 141 -1.40 3.59 -14.59
C HIS A 141 -0.75 3.35 -13.23
N CYS A 142 -1.49 3.12 -12.14
CA CYS A 142 -0.90 2.69 -10.87
C CYS A 142 -0.25 1.31 -10.97
N LEU A 143 -0.88 0.38 -11.71
CA LEU A 143 -0.42 -0.99 -11.92
C LEU A 143 0.60 -1.13 -13.07
N LYS A 144 1.30 -0.06 -13.44
CA LYS A 144 2.43 -0.19 -14.37
C LYS A 144 3.57 -0.95 -13.70
N ARG A 145 4.19 -1.82 -14.49
CA ARG A 145 5.28 -2.66 -14.04
C ARG A 145 6.49 -1.83 -13.60
N GLU A 146 6.97 -0.95 -14.48
CA GLU A 146 8.16 -0.13 -14.19
C GLU A 146 7.75 1.06 -13.30
N PRO A 147 8.46 1.33 -12.19
CA PRO A 147 8.07 2.36 -11.22
C PRO A 147 7.92 3.75 -11.83
N VAL A 148 8.75 4.08 -12.81
CA VAL A 148 8.76 5.40 -13.48
C VAL A 148 7.55 5.64 -14.37
N ASP A 149 6.89 4.57 -14.82
CA ASP A 149 5.70 4.65 -15.67
C ASP A 149 4.41 4.75 -14.83
N ARG A 150 4.51 4.60 -13.50
CA ARG A 150 3.36 4.73 -12.60
C ARG A 150 2.96 6.18 -12.41
N LEU A 151 1.69 6.43 -12.07
CA LEU A 151 1.25 7.76 -11.62
C LEU A 151 2.11 8.23 -10.44
N GLY A 152 2.76 9.39 -10.56
CA GLY A 152 3.66 9.88 -9.52
C GLY A 152 5.06 9.25 -9.52
N GLY A 153 5.34 8.30 -10.42
CA GLY A 153 6.61 7.56 -10.49
C GLY A 153 7.83 8.40 -10.85
N THR A 154 7.64 9.50 -11.59
CA THR A 154 8.75 10.38 -12.02
C THR A 154 9.16 11.39 -10.93
N LYS A 155 8.20 11.86 -10.15
CA LYS A 155 8.40 12.86 -9.07
C LYS A 155 8.42 12.25 -7.67
N GLY A 156 8.07 10.97 -7.53
CA GLY A 156 8.01 10.27 -6.26
C GLY A 156 6.89 10.76 -5.34
N ASP A 157 5.82 11.35 -5.88
CA ASP A 157 4.71 11.88 -5.09
C ASP A 157 3.37 11.31 -5.54
N PHE A 158 2.54 10.98 -4.56
CA PHE A 158 1.17 10.52 -4.70
C PHE A 158 0.24 11.61 -5.28
N LYS A 159 0.71 12.84 -5.44
CA LYS A 159 -0.06 13.97 -5.98
C LYS A 159 -0.68 13.67 -7.35
N GLU A 160 0.05 13.05 -8.27
CA GLU A 160 -0.48 12.74 -9.61
C GLU A 160 -1.63 11.72 -9.56
N VAL A 161 -1.64 10.84 -8.54
CA VAL A 161 -2.76 9.93 -8.29
C VAL A 161 -4.00 10.74 -7.89
N LEU A 162 -3.86 11.71 -6.98
CA LEU A 162 -4.96 12.57 -6.51
C LEU A 162 -5.49 13.51 -7.59
N ASP A 163 -4.63 13.98 -8.49
CA ASP A 163 -5.00 14.87 -9.58
C ASP A 163 -5.70 14.12 -10.75
N HIS A 164 -5.84 12.79 -10.67
CA HIS A 164 -6.49 12.01 -11.71
C HIS A 164 -8.00 12.37 -11.85
N PRO A 165 -8.55 12.52 -13.07
CA PRO A 165 -9.94 12.95 -13.28
C PRO A 165 -11.02 12.14 -12.55
N PHE A 166 -10.79 10.84 -12.33
CA PHE A 166 -11.70 10.00 -11.53
C PHE A 166 -11.92 10.52 -10.10
N LEU A 167 -10.93 11.19 -9.53
CA LEU A 167 -10.94 11.69 -8.16
C LEU A 167 -11.24 13.21 -8.09
N SER A 168 -11.52 13.88 -9.20
CA SER A 168 -11.66 15.34 -9.26
C SER A 168 -12.78 15.90 -8.38
N ASP A 169 -13.83 15.10 -8.20
CA ASP A 169 -15.05 15.51 -7.49
C ASP A 169 -15.01 15.11 -6.00
N ILE A 170 -13.89 14.55 -5.54
CA ILE A 170 -13.73 14.11 -4.15
C ILE A 170 -13.20 15.26 -3.31
N ASP A 171 -14.03 15.73 -2.38
CA ASP A 171 -13.57 16.58 -1.30
C ASP A 171 -12.88 15.73 -0.22
N THR A 172 -11.55 15.70 -0.24
CA THR A 172 -10.74 14.96 0.73
C THR A 172 -10.85 15.48 2.18
N THR A 173 -11.47 16.63 2.40
CA THR A 173 -11.69 17.20 3.75
C THR A 173 -12.98 16.73 4.40
N LEU A 174 -13.93 16.20 3.61
CA LEU A 174 -15.22 15.75 4.09
C LEU A 174 -15.25 14.22 4.24
N PRO A 175 -15.96 13.68 5.25
CA PRO A 175 -16.17 12.24 5.34
C PRO A 175 -17.00 11.78 4.14
N PRO A 176 -16.72 10.58 3.59
CA PRO A 176 -17.61 10.00 2.61
C PRO A 176 -19.01 9.85 3.22
N ASN A 177 -20.05 10.14 2.42
CA ASN A 177 -21.43 9.92 2.82
C ASN A 177 -21.75 8.41 2.79
N VAL A 178 -21.21 7.69 3.76
CA VAL A 178 -21.47 6.27 3.94
C VAL A 178 -22.81 6.14 4.65
N GLN A 179 -23.88 6.00 3.88
CA GLN A 179 -25.12 5.49 4.46
C GLN A 179 -24.81 4.10 5.03
N ARG A 180 -25.02 3.89 6.33
CA ARG A 180 -25.00 2.53 6.90
C ARG A 180 -26.05 1.72 6.15
N GLY A 181 -25.61 0.94 5.18
CA GLY A 181 -26.50 -0.01 4.51
C GLY A 181 -27.05 -0.96 5.56
N ASN A 182 -28.36 -1.24 5.51
CA ASN A 182 -28.85 -2.47 6.11
C ASN A 182 -28.06 -3.60 5.44
N SER A 183 -27.39 -4.44 6.24
CA SER A 183 -26.82 -5.69 5.73
C SER A 183 -27.94 -6.45 5.03
N MET A 184 -28.05 -6.34 3.69
CA MET A 184 -29.04 -7.06 2.90
C MET A 184 -28.82 -8.55 3.14
N ARG A 185 -29.69 -9.20 3.89
CA ARG A 185 -29.74 -10.67 3.92
C ARG A 185 -30.26 -11.07 2.54
N GLY A 186 -29.37 -11.51 1.66
CA GLY A 186 -29.73 -11.98 0.31
C GLY A 186 -28.92 -11.41 -0.87
N ALA A 187 -27.81 -10.70 -0.66
CA ALA A 187 -26.93 -10.34 -1.78
C ALA A 187 -26.30 -11.60 -2.39
N GLU A 188 -26.16 -11.64 -3.72
CA GLU A 188 -25.58 -12.76 -4.48
C GLU A 188 -24.29 -13.32 -3.83
N GLU A 189 -24.00 -14.61 -4.00
CA GLU A 189 -22.82 -15.27 -3.41
C GLU A 189 -21.50 -14.50 -3.68
N LYS A 190 -21.41 -13.83 -4.83
CA LYS A 190 -20.28 -12.97 -5.22
C LYS A 190 -20.07 -11.78 -4.27
N TRP A 191 -21.13 -11.26 -3.64
CA TRP A 191 -21.10 -10.16 -2.66
C TRP A 191 -21.00 -10.64 -1.21
N VAL A 192 -21.40 -11.88 -0.92
CA VAL A 192 -21.27 -12.47 0.42
C VAL A 192 -19.80 -12.69 0.80
N ARG A 193 -18.94 -13.09 -0.15
CA ARG A 193 -17.49 -13.17 0.09
C ARG A 193 -16.86 -11.80 0.36
N ARG A 194 -17.35 -10.74 -0.29
CA ARG A 194 -16.87 -9.35 -0.12
C ARG A 194 -17.19 -8.74 1.25
N ARG A 195 -18.13 -9.32 2.01
CA ARG A 195 -18.47 -8.86 3.38
C ARG A 195 -17.42 -9.20 4.42
N MET A 196 -16.64 -10.25 4.20
CA MET A 196 -15.78 -10.80 5.25
C MET A 196 -14.37 -10.20 5.26
N SER A 197 -13.93 -9.52 4.20
CA SER A 197 -12.53 -9.02 4.13
C SER A 197 -12.33 -7.49 4.11
N ILE A 198 -13.33 -6.65 3.79
CA ILE A 198 -13.02 -5.23 3.48
C ILE A 198 -13.78 -4.17 4.30
N LEU A 199 -14.99 -4.40 4.82
CA LEU A 199 -15.91 -3.25 5.02
C LEU A 199 -16.47 -2.98 6.43
N PHE A 200 -16.23 -3.82 7.44
CA PHE A 200 -16.99 -3.69 8.70
C PHE A 200 -16.25 -3.99 10.01
N SER A 201 -14.92 -4.03 10.06
CA SER A 201 -14.25 -4.04 11.37
C SER A 201 -14.27 -2.63 11.95
N PRO A 202 -15.06 -2.35 13.01
CA PRO A 202 -14.95 -1.07 13.70
C PRO A 202 -13.54 -0.92 14.27
N MET A 203 -13.03 0.31 14.34
CA MET A 203 -11.79 0.58 15.07
C MET A 203 -11.86 -0.05 16.47
N PRO A 204 -10.81 -0.76 16.92
CA PRO A 204 -10.72 -1.24 18.29
C PRO A 204 -10.94 -0.09 19.27
N SER A 205 -11.61 -0.37 20.39
CA SER A 205 -11.94 0.62 21.42
C SER A 205 -10.82 1.59 21.86
N PRO A 206 -9.52 1.22 21.88
CA PRO A 206 -8.46 2.20 22.20
C PRO A 206 -8.31 3.32 21.16
N TYR A 207 -8.71 3.10 19.91
CA TYR A 207 -8.55 4.09 18.84
C TYR A 207 -9.82 4.89 18.54
N THR A 208 -10.93 4.60 19.24
CA THR A 208 -12.23 5.25 18.98
C THR A 208 -12.38 6.61 19.65
N SER A 209 -11.44 7.02 20.49
CA SER A 209 -11.45 8.34 21.14
C SER A 209 -11.12 9.46 20.15
N GLN A 210 -11.72 10.64 20.37
CA GLN A 210 -11.37 11.88 19.67
C GLN A 210 -10.08 12.50 20.19
N ASP A 211 -9.46 11.89 21.21
CA ASP A 211 -8.26 12.41 21.86
C ASP A 211 -7.03 11.99 21.07
N GLU A 212 -6.57 12.90 20.20
CA GLU A 212 -5.31 12.79 19.44
C GLU A 212 -4.11 12.42 20.34
N GLN A 213 -4.15 12.77 21.63
CA GLN A 213 -3.13 12.44 22.63
C GLN A 213 -2.91 10.93 22.82
N SER A 214 -3.96 10.10 22.80
CA SER A 214 -3.79 8.64 23.02
C SER A 214 -3.09 7.95 21.84
N ILE A 215 -3.32 8.44 20.62
CA ILE A 215 -2.68 7.95 19.39
C ILE A 215 -1.19 8.39 19.37
N LEU A 216 -0.90 9.59 19.88
CA LEU A 216 0.47 10.11 20.02
C LEU A 216 1.26 9.34 21.09
N GLU A 217 0.64 8.95 22.21
CA GLU A 217 1.32 8.18 23.26
C GLU A 217 1.71 6.77 22.80
N GLU A 218 0.85 6.06 22.05
CA GLU A 218 1.21 4.74 21.49
C GLU A 218 2.32 4.86 20.43
N THR A 219 2.27 5.87 19.56
CA THR A 219 3.34 6.11 18.59
C THR A 219 4.65 6.51 19.26
N GLU A 220 4.65 7.20 20.40
CA GLU A 220 5.85 7.45 21.20
C GLU A 220 6.41 6.17 21.86
N VAL A 221 5.54 5.26 22.32
CA VAL A 221 5.95 3.96 22.87
C VAL A 221 6.55 3.07 21.77
N GLU A 222 5.99 3.06 20.57
CA GLU A 222 6.54 2.35 19.41
C GLU A 222 7.86 2.99 18.91
N HIS A 223 7.91 4.33 18.83
CA HIS A 223 9.12 5.07 18.48
C HIS A 223 10.27 4.75 19.45
N ASN A 224 9.98 4.61 20.75
CA ASN A 224 10.96 4.28 21.78
C ASN A 224 11.36 2.79 21.83
N SER A 225 10.57 1.90 21.24
CA SER A 225 10.81 0.45 21.34
C SER A 225 11.52 -0.14 20.12
N LEU A 226 11.41 0.41 18.92
CA LEU A 226 11.82 -0.35 17.71
C LEU A 226 12.57 0.42 16.60
N TRP A 227 12.69 1.75 16.63
CA TRP A 227 13.06 2.47 15.40
C TRP A 227 14.48 3.00 15.28
N PHE A 228 15.34 2.89 16.30
CA PHE A 228 16.76 3.22 16.16
C PHE A 228 17.65 2.30 16.99
N PRO A 229 18.73 1.71 16.42
CA PRO A 229 19.82 1.21 17.26
C PRO A 229 20.34 2.38 18.11
N LYS A 230 20.35 2.20 19.44
CA LYS A 230 20.70 3.19 20.47
C LYS A 230 22.07 3.89 20.27
N SER A 231 22.85 3.52 19.27
CA SER A 231 24.18 4.04 18.97
C SER A 231 24.21 5.39 18.23
N ILE A 232 23.11 5.86 17.64
CA ILE A 232 23.09 7.12 16.88
C ILE A 232 22.72 8.34 17.77
N ALA A 233 21.93 8.14 18.82
CA ALA A 233 21.47 9.23 19.70
C ALA A 233 22.58 9.85 20.60
N GLN A 234 23.77 9.23 20.70
CA GLN A 234 24.86 9.72 21.56
C GLN A 234 25.86 10.66 20.88
N LYS A 235 25.69 11.02 19.59
CA LYS A 235 26.59 11.94 18.88
C LYS A 235 26.01 13.32 18.57
N ALA A 236 24.85 13.65 19.12
CA ALA A 236 24.22 14.98 18.97
C ALA A 236 23.96 15.65 20.33
N LYS A 237 24.99 15.70 21.19
CA LYS A 237 25.08 16.62 22.32
C LYS A 237 26.42 17.34 22.30
#